data_AF-A0A7V4CJ33-F1
#
_entry.id   AF-A0A7V4CJ33-F1
#
_cell.length_a   1.000
_cell.length_b   1.000
_cell.length_c   1.000
_cell.angle_alpha   90.00
_cell.angle_beta   90.00
_cell.angle_gamma   90.00
#
_symmetry.space_group_name_H-M   'P 1'
#
loop_
_entity.id
_entity.type
_entity.pdbx_description
1 polymer ?
#
loop_
_entity_poly.entity_id
_entity_poly.type
_entity_poly.pdbx_seq_one_letter_code
_entity_poly.pdbx_strand_id
1 'polypeptide(L)' 'TSQIPFSSLGIKKKGYSEKTWQSFVGWIPAFQPKFIFLVKLDNPRAQAAGVSTTLIAKELIEYLISYYQIPPDYE' A
#
# COMPACT_ATOMS: atom_id res chain seq x y z
N THR A 1 -5.81 3.61 -5.29
CA THR A 1 -6.89 2.64 -5.51
C THR A 1 -7.19 2.60 -6.99
N SER A 2 -7.24 1.41 -7.58
CA SER A 2 -7.61 1.22 -9.00
C SER A 2 -8.63 0.10 -9.11
N GLN A 3 -9.67 0.29 -9.93
CA GLN A 3 -10.60 -0.78 -10.24
C GLN A 3 -9.90 -1.87 -11.07
N ILE A 4 -10.26 -3.13 -10.84
CA ILE A 4 -9.70 -4.27 -11.56
C ILE A 4 -10.46 -4.43 -12.89
N PRO A 5 -9.78 -4.44 -14.05
CA PRO A 5 -10.44 -4.66 -15.33
C PRO A 5 -11.02 -6.08 -15.40
N PHE A 6 -12.18 -6.24 -16.07
CA PHE A 6 -12.83 -7.55 -16.20
C PHE A 6 -11.91 -8.61 -16.84
N SER A 7 -11.04 -8.18 -17.76
CA SER A 7 -10.04 -9.05 -18.39
C SER A 7 -9.06 -9.67 -17.39
N SER A 8 -8.62 -8.92 -16.37
CA SER A 8 -7.73 -9.45 -15.32
C SER A 8 -8.43 -10.42 -14.38
N LEU A 9 -9.77 -10.45 -14.37
CA LEU A 9 -10.57 -11.44 -13.65
C LEU A 9 -10.95 -12.65 -14.52
N GLY A 10 -10.43 -12.74 -15.76
CA GLY A 10 -10.80 -13.80 -16.70
C GLY A 10 -12.20 -13.65 -17.31
N ILE A 11 -12.85 -12.49 -17.14
CA ILE A 11 -14.20 -12.22 -17.65
C ILE A 11 -14.08 -11.52 -18.99
N LYS A 12 -14.63 -12.13 -20.06
CA LYS A 12 -14.64 -11.57 -21.42
C LYS A 12 -15.67 -10.44 -21.56
N LYS A 13 -15.42 -9.32 -20.88
CA LYS A 13 -16.23 -8.11 -20.86
C LYS A 13 -15.31 -6.89 -20.93
N LYS A 14 -15.74 -5.82 -21.62
CA LYS A 14 -14.99 -4.55 -21.65
C LYS A 14 -15.26 -3.75 -20.36
N GLY A 15 -14.27 -2.98 -19.91
CA GLY A 15 -14.39 -2.08 -18.75
C GLY A 15 -13.84 -2.65 -17.45
N TYR A 16 -14.24 -2.01 -16.34
CA TYR A 16 -13.74 -2.28 -15.00
C TYR A 16 -14.82 -2.88 -14.10
N SER A 17 -14.41 -3.74 -13.17
CA SER A 17 -15.27 -4.29 -12.12
C SER A 17 -15.31 -3.36 -10.91
N GLU A 18 -16.25 -3.61 -10.00
CA GLU A 18 -16.29 -2.94 -8.69
C GLU A 18 -15.18 -3.39 -7.74
N LYS A 19 -14.42 -4.44 -8.10
CA LYS A 19 -13.27 -4.89 -7.31
C LYS A 19 -12.12 -3.90 -7.46
N THR A 20 -11.34 -3.72 -6.41
CA THR A 20 -10.20 -2.80 -6.44
C THR A 20 -8.90 -3.46 -6.05
N TRP A 21 -7.81 -3.07 -6.71
CA TRP A 21 -6.48 -3.18 -6.13
C TRP A 21 -6.21 -1.89 -5.34
N GLN A 22 -5.77 -2.08 -4.12
CA GLN A 22 -5.40 -0.99 -3.23
C GLN A 22 -3.91 -1.15 -2.94
N SER A 23 -3.15 -0.08 -3.17
CA SER A 23 -1.71 -0.10 -3.04
C SER A 23 -1.20 1.18 -2.40
N PHE A 24 -0.16 1.04 -1.58
CA PHE A 24 0.59 2.12 -0.98
C PHE A 24 2.08 1.83 -1.15
N VAL A 25 2.82 2.82 -1.64
CA VAL A 25 4.28 2.78 -1.74
C VAL A 25 4.83 3.81 -0.77
N GLY A 26 5.83 3.43 0.01
CA GLY A 26 6.48 4.32 0.97
C GLY A 26 7.96 4.00 1.12
N TRP A 27 8.66 4.93 1.75
CA TRP A 27 10.08 4.81 2.09
C TRP A 27 10.36 5.52 3.41
N ILE A 28 11.36 5.04 4.14
CA ILE A 28 11.81 5.61 5.42
C ILE A 28 13.34 5.49 5.57
N PRO A 29 14.02 6.40 6.30
CA PRO A 29 13.57 7.76 6.66
C PRO A 29 13.23 8.63 5.43
N ALA A 30 12.58 9.76 5.63
CA ALA A 30 12.13 10.64 4.54
C ALA A 30 13.29 11.35 3.84
N PHE A 31 14.25 11.88 4.60
CA PHE A 31 15.36 12.68 4.04
C PHE A 31 16.53 11.84 3.53
N GLN A 32 16.80 10.69 4.17
CA GLN A 32 17.83 9.75 3.74
C GLN A 32 17.29 8.32 3.69
N PRO A 33 16.50 7.96 2.67
CA PRO A 33 15.81 6.67 2.61
C PRO A 33 16.76 5.48 2.73
N LYS A 34 16.43 4.55 3.62
CA LYS A 34 17.12 3.25 3.80
C LYS A 34 16.25 2.07 3.38
N PHE A 35 14.93 2.26 3.42
CA PHE A 35 13.94 1.25 3.06
C PHE A 35 12.96 1.81 2.04
N ILE A 36 12.57 0.95 1.09
CA ILE A 36 11.44 1.16 0.19
C ILE A 36 10.53 -0.06 0.29
N PHE A 37 9.22 0.16 0.31
CA PHE A 37 8.25 -0.93 0.42
C PHE A 37 6.97 -0.63 -0.37
N LEU A 38 6.29 -1.71 -0.74
CA LEU A 38 4.98 -1.71 -1.39
C LEU A 38 4.05 -2.58 -0.57
N VAL A 39 2.92 -2.01 -0.15
CA VAL A 39 1.78 -2.75 0.39
C VAL A 39 0.72 -2.81 -0.70
N LYS A 40 0.28 -4.01 -1.07
CA LYS A 40 -0.81 -4.22 -2.02
C LYS A 40 -1.84 -5.18 -1.42
N LEU A 41 -3.11 -4.78 -1.46
CA LEU A 41 -4.25 -5.60 -1.12
C LEU A 41 -5.05 -5.92 -2.38
N ASP A 42 -5.41 -7.20 -2.53
CA ASP A 42 -6.26 -7.67 -3.61
C ASP A 42 -7.72 -7.72 -3.17
N ASN A 43 -8.56 -6.88 -3.80
CA ASN A 43 -9.99 -6.77 -3.53
C ASN A 43 -10.36 -6.73 -2.03
N PRO A 44 -9.76 -5.80 -1.23
CA PRO A 44 -10.13 -5.66 0.16
C PRO A 44 -11.57 -5.14 0.30
N ARG A 45 -12.20 -5.39 1.45
CA ARG A 45 -13.55 -4.86 1.76
C ARG A 45 -13.58 -3.35 2.02
N ALA A 46 -12.41 -2.73 2.18
CA ALA A 46 -12.28 -1.31 2.44
C ALA A 46 -12.55 -0.46 1.19
N GLN A 47 -13.06 0.75 1.38
CA GLN A 47 -13.46 1.63 0.28
C GLN A 47 -12.28 2.16 -0.55
N ALA A 48 -11.13 2.41 0.08
CA ALA A 48 -9.95 2.97 -0.59
C ALA A 48 -8.64 2.63 0.12
N ALA A 49 -7.54 2.72 -0.62
CA ALA A 49 -6.16 2.53 -0.15
C ALA A 49 -5.81 3.38 1.08
N GLY A 50 -6.32 4.62 1.15
CA GLY A 50 -6.07 5.54 2.26
C GLY A 50 -6.55 5.02 3.62
N VAL A 51 -7.57 4.17 3.65
CA VAL A 51 -8.15 3.57 4.86
C VAL A 51 -7.85 2.07 4.99
N SER A 52 -6.98 1.52 4.14
CA SER A 52 -6.63 0.10 4.14
C SER A 52 -5.11 -0.10 4.13
N THR A 53 -4.47 0.03 2.97
CA THR A 53 -3.03 -0.18 2.77
C THR A 53 -2.19 0.76 3.62
N THR A 54 -2.67 1.99 3.89
CA THR A 54 -1.94 2.95 4.73
C THR A 54 -1.87 2.50 6.19
N LEU A 55 -2.90 1.82 6.71
CA LEU A 55 -2.89 1.30 8.08
C LEU A 55 -1.88 0.17 8.24
N ILE A 56 -1.86 -0.76 7.27
CA ILE A 56 -0.86 -1.85 7.24
C ILE A 56 0.55 -1.29 7.05
N ALA A 57 0.71 -0.28 6.19
CA ALA A 57 2.00 0.39 5.99
C ALA A 57 2.49 1.06 7.28
N LYS A 58 1.60 1.71 8.05
CA LYS A 58 1.93 2.31 9.34
C LYS A 58 2.49 1.27 10.32
N GLU A 59 1.82 0.13 10.48
CA GLU A 59 2.29 -0.95 11.36
C GLU A 59 3.65 -1.50 10.92
N LEU A 60 3.86 -1.68 9.61
CA LEU A 60 5.15 -2.10 9.07
C LEU A 60 6.25 -1.06 9.34
N ILE A 61 5.97 0.23 9.15
CA ILE A 61 6.92 1.31 9.41
C ILE A 61 7.28 1.36 10.90
N GLU A 62 6.30 1.30 11.79
CA GLU A 62 6.51 1.29 13.25
C GLU A 62 7.38 0.11 13.69
N TYR A 63 7.13 -1.08 13.11
CA TYR A 63 7.97 -2.25 13.32
C TYR A 63 9.41 -2.03 12.84
N LEU A 64 9.61 -1.53 11.62
CA LEU A 64 10.95 -1.31 11.05
C LEU A 64 11.74 -0.26 11.84
N ILE A 65 11.10 0.86 12.21
CA ILE A 65 11.73 1.91 13.03
C ILE A 65 12.17 1.33 14.38
N SER A 66 11.28 0.58 15.04
CA SER A 66 11.57 -0.03 16.33
C SER A 66 12.66 -1.10 16.24
N TYR A 67 12.62 -1.95 15.21
CA TYR A 67 13.56 -3.05 15.05
C TYR A 67 14.98 -2.58 14.70
N TYR A 68 15.10 -1.63 13.76
CA TYR A 68 16.39 -1.09 13.33
C TYR A 68 16.86 0.11 14.15
N GLN A 69 16.10 0.53 15.16
CA GLN A 69 16.42 1.68 16.02
C GLN A 69 16.68 2.94 15.18
N ILE A 70 15.84 3.20 14.19
CA ILE A 70 15.99 4.32 13.26
C ILE A 70 15.74 5.63 14.05
N PRO A 71 16.71 6.56 14.12
CA PRO A 71 16.51 7.82 14.81
C PRO A 71 15.51 8.70 14.03
N PRO A 72 14.85 9.65 14.70
CA PRO A 72 14.04 10.63 14.00
C PRO A 72 14.89 11.47 13.05
N ASP A 73 14.31 11.81 11.89
CA ASP A 73 15.02 12.50 10.81
C ASP A 73 14.58 13.96 10.62
N TYR A 74 13.82 14.50 11.56
CA TYR A 74 13.40 15.92 11.58
C TYR A 74 14.52 16.82 12.13
N GLU A 75 15.68 16.87 11.49
CA GLU A 75 16.65 17.97 11.69
C GLU A 75 16.57 19.02 10.59
#